data_AF-A0A6H9YTI7-F1
#
_entry.id   AF-A0A6H9YTI7-F1
#
_cell.length_a   1.000
_cell.length_b   1.000
_cell.length_c   1.000
_cell.angle_alpha   90.00
_cell.angle_beta   90.00
_cell.angle_gamma   90.00
#
_symmetry.space_group_name_H-M   'P 1'
#
loop_
_entity.id
_entity.type
_entity.pdbx_description
1 polymer ?
#
loop_
_entity_poly.entity_id
_entity_poly.type
_entity_poly.pdbx_seq_one_letter_code
_entity_poly.pdbx_strand_id
1 'polypeptide(L)'
;MTAHLSDSDRQALRLAHDLREEMRLALPPHGTAVPAVSPFVDPAGRPSVLMRMDADTARALMALLGERRAEQAVPPEPRRADGSHVPPSAPAVAGAPMAPMARAAHSPLLPTTFPAR
;
A
#
# COMPACT_ATOMS: atom_id res chain seq x y z
N MET A 1 7.11 3.91 -38.45
CA MET A 1 6.65 2.66 -37.82
C MET A 1 6.61 2.92 -36.31
N THR A 2 5.46 3.35 -35.77
CA THR A 2 5.31 3.54 -34.32
C THR A 2 5.11 2.16 -33.72
N ALA A 3 6.15 1.63 -33.07
CA ALA A 3 6.04 0.39 -32.31
C ALA A 3 5.05 0.65 -31.17
N HIS A 4 3.81 0.16 -31.30
CA HIS A 4 2.83 0.22 -30.24
C HIS A 4 3.26 -0.76 -29.15
N LEU A 5 3.86 -0.22 -28.10
CA LEU A 5 4.22 -0.98 -26.90
C LEU A 5 2.94 -1.61 -26.31
N SER A 6 3.05 -2.87 -25.90
CA SER A 6 1.99 -3.55 -25.15
C SER A 6 1.70 -2.81 -23.84
N ASP A 7 0.50 -2.98 -23.28
CA ASP A 7 0.16 -2.31 -22.01
C ASP A 7 1.12 -2.71 -20.88
N SER A 8 1.45 -4.01 -20.77
CA SER A 8 2.44 -4.51 -19.81
C SER A 8 3.81 -3.87 -20.00
N ASP A 9 4.22 -3.58 -21.24
CA ASP A 9 5.51 -2.94 -21.52
C ASP A 9 5.51 -1.48 -21.06
N ARG A 10 4.42 -0.74 -21.36
CA ARG A 10 4.21 0.62 -20.85
C ARG A 10 4.18 0.66 -19.32
N GLN A 11 3.56 -0.33 -18.70
CA GLN A 11 3.53 -0.46 -17.24
C GLN A 11 4.93 -0.74 -16.67
N ALA A 12 5.70 -1.65 -17.29
CA ALA A 12 7.07 -1.94 -16.86
C ALA A 12 7.97 -0.71 -16.98
N LEU A 13 7.84 0.07 -18.05
CA LEU A 13 8.58 1.34 -18.25
C LEU A 13 8.27 2.36 -17.16
N ARG A 14 6.98 2.55 -16.81
CA ARG A 14 6.56 3.43 -15.72
C ARG A 14 7.14 2.95 -14.40
N LEU A 15 6.97 1.67 -14.07
CA LEU A 15 7.49 1.07 -12.84
C LEU A 15 9.01 1.24 -12.73
N ALA A 16 9.76 1.03 -13.81
CA ALA A 16 11.21 1.22 -13.84
C ALA A 16 11.62 2.69 -13.67
N HIS A 17 10.81 3.63 -14.15
CA HIS A 17 11.04 5.07 -13.93
C HIS A 17 10.79 5.44 -12.46
N ASP A 18 9.63 5.08 -11.94
CA ASP A 18 9.25 5.41 -10.56
C ASP A 18 10.24 4.83 -9.56
N LEU A 19 10.67 3.58 -9.76
CA LEU A 19 11.68 2.95 -8.91
C LEU A 19 13.05 3.64 -8.98
N ARG A 20 13.45 4.17 -10.14
CA ARG A 20 14.71 4.95 -10.25
C ARG A 20 14.64 6.23 -9.44
N GLU A 21 13.52 6.94 -9.51
CA GLU A 21 13.34 8.19 -8.76
C GLU A 21 13.29 7.92 -7.25
N GLU A 22 12.56 6.90 -6.81
CA GLU A 22 12.52 6.50 -5.40
C GLU A 22 13.91 6.11 -4.88
N MET A 23 14.69 5.35 -5.66
CA MET A 23 16.05 4.98 -5.27
C MET A 23 17.01 6.17 -5.24
N ARG A 24 16.85 7.13 -6.15
CA ARG A 24 17.64 8.37 -6.16
C ARG A 24 17.37 9.22 -4.91
N LEU A 25 16.15 9.18 -4.38
CA LEU A 25 15.78 9.91 -3.16
C LEU A 25 16.18 9.16 -1.88
N ALA A 26 16.10 7.83 -1.88
CA ALA A 26 16.34 7.01 -0.71
C ALA A 26 17.83 6.71 -0.46
N LEU A 27 18.65 6.60 -1.51
CA LEU A 27 20.06 6.27 -1.36
C LEU A 27 20.89 7.49 -0.96
N PRO A 28 21.90 7.32 -0.07
CA PRO A 28 22.77 8.42 0.33
C PRO A 28 23.50 9.04 -0.88
N PRO A 29 23.65 10.36 -0.95
CA PRO A 29 24.27 11.03 -2.10
C PRO A 29 25.80 10.84 -2.18
N HIS A 30 26.44 10.15 -1.23
CA HIS A 30 27.91 10.09 -1.14
C HIS A 30 28.37 8.63 -1.26
N GLY A 31 28.99 8.29 -2.39
CA GLY A 31 29.72 7.04 -2.60
C GLY A 31 28.97 5.94 -3.35
N THR A 32 27.63 5.93 -3.35
CA THR A 32 26.84 4.89 -4.02
C THR A 32 26.45 5.30 -5.44
N ALA A 33 26.75 4.45 -6.42
CA ALA A 33 26.28 4.64 -7.79
C ALA A 33 24.77 4.38 -7.88
N VAL A 34 24.04 5.18 -8.68
CA VAL A 34 22.61 4.97 -8.89
C VAL A 34 22.38 3.59 -9.53
N PRO A 35 21.53 2.72 -8.93
CA PRO A 35 21.24 1.41 -9.49
C PRO A 35 20.76 1.50 -10.95
N ALA A 36 21.25 0.61 -11.80
CA ALA A 36 20.72 0.45 -13.14
C ALA A 36 19.43 -0.37 -13.06
N VAL A 37 18.34 0.21 -13.57
CA VAL A 37 16.99 -0.37 -13.47
C VAL A 37 16.46 -0.58 -14.89
N SER A 38 16.07 -1.81 -15.20
CA SER A 38 15.61 -2.21 -16.54
C SER A 38 14.21 -2.80 -16.48
N PRO A 39 13.26 -2.28 -17.27
CA PRO A 39 11.93 -2.87 -17.38
C PRO A 39 12.00 -4.22 -18.10
N PHE A 40 11.17 -5.17 -17.68
CA PHE A 40 10.94 -6.39 -18.42
C PHE A 40 9.53 -6.91 -18.18
N VAL A 41 9.03 -7.72 -19.10
CA VAL A 41 7.79 -8.47 -18.89
C VAL A 41 8.19 -9.92 -18.65
N ASP A 42 7.77 -10.49 -17.52
CA ASP A 42 8.11 -11.87 -17.19
C ASP A 42 7.32 -12.87 -18.06
N PRO A 43 7.66 -14.18 -18.06
CA PRO A 43 6.97 -15.18 -18.87
C PRO A 43 5.45 -15.29 -18.61
N ALA A 44 4.97 -14.91 -17.42
CA ALA A 44 3.55 -14.83 -17.09
C ALA A 44 2.86 -13.54 -17.58
N GLY A 45 3.59 -12.66 -18.29
CA GLY A 45 3.07 -11.43 -18.85
C GLY A 45 3.00 -10.25 -17.87
N ARG A 46 3.60 -10.35 -16.68
CA ARG A 46 3.51 -9.30 -15.65
C ARG A 46 4.62 -8.27 -15.82
N PRO A 47 4.31 -6.97 -15.65
CA PRO A 47 5.31 -5.92 -15.65
C PRO A 47 6.25 -6.09 -14.46
N SER A 48 7.54 -6.21 -14.74
CA SER A 48 8.58 -6.48 -13.75
C SER A 48 9.81 -5.63 -14.03
N VAL A 49 10.74 -5.59 -13.08
CA VAL A 49 11.95 -4.77 -13.19
C VAL A 49 13.17 -5.54 -12.70
N LEU A 50 14.26 -5.49 -13.47
CA LEU A 50 15.57 -5.99 -13.06
C LEU A 50 16.39 -4.81 -12.55
N MET A 51 17.07 -5.00 -11.43
CA MET A 51 17.94 -3.99 -10.84
C MET A 51 19.36 -4.53 -10.73
N ARG A 52 20.33 -3.75 -11.20
CA ARG A 52 21.76 -4.02 -11.06
C ARG A 52 22.41 -2.91 -10.25
N MET A 53 23.13 -3.29 -9.20
CA MET A 53 23.89 -2.39 -8.34
C MET A 53 25.17 -3.08 -7.88
N ASP A 54 26.13 -2.30 -7.38
CA ASP A 54 27.33 -2.83 -6.76
C ASP A 54 27.05 -3.26 -5.30
N ALA A 55 28.03 -3.92 -4.68
CA ALA A 55 27.90 -4.46 -3.34
C ALA A 55 27.75 -3.40 -2.23
N ASP A 56 28.35 -2.21 -2.40
CA ASP A 56 28.22 -1.11 -1.44
C ASP A 56 26.81 -0.55 -1.47
N THR A 57 26.31 -0.25 -2.68
CA THR A 57 24.93 0.21 -2.89
C THR A 57 23.91 -0.82 -2.36
N ALA A 58 24.15 -2.12 -2.56
CA ALA A 58 23.30 -3.17 -2.02
C ALA A 58 23.30 -3.21 -0.49
N ARG A 59 24.45 -3.00 0.16
CA ARG A 59 24.54 -2.93 1.63
C ARG A 59 23.82 -1.71 2.18
N ALA A 60 23.98 -0.55 1.55
CA ALA A 60 23.25 0.66 1.92
C ALA A 60 21.73 0.43 1.83
N LEU A 61 21.25 -0.19 0.75
CA LEU A 61 19.83 -0.53 0.60
C LEU A 61 19.34 -1.51 1.67
N MET A 62 20.11 -2.56 1.97
CA MET A 62 19.75 -3.52 3.03
C MET A 62 19.68 -2.86 4.41
N ALA A 63 20.59 -1.93 4.72
CA ALA A 63 20.57 -1.17 5.96
C ALA A 63 19.28 -0.33 6.06
N LEU A 64 18.93 0.43 5.01
CA LEU A 64 17.71 1.24 4.96
C LEU A 64 16.43 0.40 5.17
N LEU A 65 16.37 -0.79 4.58
CA LEU A 65 15.23 -1.71 4.74
C LEU A 65 15.18 -2.33 6.15
N GLY A 66 16.35 -2.55 6.77
CA GLY A 66 16.48 -3.03 8.15
C GLY A 66 15.96 -2.02 9.17
N GLU A 67 16.33 -0.75 9.03
CA GLU A 67 15.85 0.34 9.88
C GLU A 67 14.32 0.44 9.85
N ARG A 68 13.71 0.45 8.65
CA ARG A 68 12.24 0.51 8.52
C ARG A 68 11.52 -0.67 9.14
N ARG A 69 12.13 -1.86 9.13
CA ARG A 69 11.58 -3.03 9.81
C ARG A 69 11.67 -2.88 11.33
N ALA A 70 12.74 -2.32 11.85
CA ALA A 70 12.90 -2.07 13.29
C ALA A 70 11.89 -1.04 13.80
N GLU A 71 11.63 0.03 13.03
CA GLU A 71 10.60 1.04 13.32
C GLU A 71 9.19 0.42 13.37
N GLN A 72 8.88 -0.52 12.46
CA GLN A 72 7.60 -1.25 12.48
C GLN A 72 7.52 -2.33 13.57
N ALA A 73 8.66 -2.79 14.09
CA ALA A 73 8.71 -3.86 15.08
C ALA A 73 8.54 -3.38 16.53
N VAL A 74 8.32 -2.07 16.78
CA VAL A 74 7.90 -1.61 18.10
C VAL A 74 6.59 -2.33 18.46
N PRO A 75 6.57 -3.21 19.48
CA PRO A 75 5.38 -3.96 19.81
C PRO A 75 4.27 -2.97 20.22
N PRO A 76 3.00 -3.20 19.83
CA PRO A 76 1.90 -2.40 20.37
C PRO A 76 1.99 -2.51 21.89
N GLU A 77 2.07 -1.35 22.57
CA GLU A 77 2.21 -1.29 24.02
C GLU A 77 1.27 -2.31 24.68
N PRO A 78 1.72 -3.06 25.70
CA PRO A 78 0.85 -3.97 26.41
C PRO A 78 -0.24 -3.09 27.03
N ARG A 79 -1.45 -3.16 26.46
CA ARG A 79 -2.67 -2.61 27.05
C ARG A 79 -2.67 -3.11 28.49
N ARG A 80 -2.34 -2.22 29.45
CA ARG A 80 -2.34 -2.51 30.88
C ARG A 80 -3.72 -3.04 31.21
N ALA A 81 -3.83 -4.37 31.29
CA ALA A 81 -4.91 -5.04 31.96
C ALA A 81 -4.63 -4.89 33.45
N ASP A 82 -4.89 -3.71 34.01
CA ASP A 82 -5.05 -3.55 35.45
C ASP A 82 -5.86 -2.29 35.77
N GLY A 83 -6.97 -2.50 36.49
CA GLY A 83 -7.47 -1.54 37.48
C GLY A 83 -8.24 -0.32 36.97
N SER A 84 -9.57 -0.44 36.97
CA SER A 84 -10.49 0.65 37.35
C SER A 84 -10.45 1.94 36.53
N HIS A 85 -11.12 1.97 35.37
CA HIS A 85 -11.53 3.23 34.75
C HIS A 85 -12.97 3.54 35.13
N VAL A 86 -13.15 4.31 36.21
CA VAL A 86 -14.41 5.01 36.48
C VAL A 86 -14.61 6.05 35.36
N PRO A 87 -15.73 6.07 34.63
CA PRO A 87 -15.97 7.13 33.66
C PRO A 87 -16.18 8.47 34.39
N PRO A 88 -15.59 9.59 33.92
CA PRO A 88 -15.95 10.90 34.44
C PRO A 88 -17.39 11.24 34.03
N SER A 89 -18.28 11.36 35.01
CA SER A 89 -19.61 11.96 34.85
C SER A 89 -19.48 13.43 34.42
N ALA A 90 -20.15 13.79 33.34
CA ALA A 90 -20.38 15.18 32.93
C ALA A 90 -21.82 15.33 32.39
N PRO A 91 -22.42 16.53 32.50
CA PRO A 91 -23.73 16.70 33.14
C PRO A 91 -24.93 16.74 32.17
N ALA A 92 -26.10 16.45 32.73
CA ALA A 92 -27.40 16.59 32.09
C ALA A 92 -27.64 18.03 31.61
N VAL A 93 -27.89 18.19 30.31
CA VAL A 93 -28.56 19.36 29.74
C VAL A 93 -29.80 18.87 29.01
N ALA A 94 -30.94 19.27 29.56
CA ALA A 94 -32.27 19.00 29.07
C ALA A 94 -32.49 19.64 27.69
N GLY A 95 -33.01 18.87 26.75
CA GLY A 95 -33.39 19.34 25.42
C GLY A 95 -33.95 18.21 24.56
N ALA A 96 -35.14 17.71 24.90
CA ALA A 96 -36.01 17.03 23.93
C ALA A 96 -36.66 18.10 23.00
N PRO A 97 -37.27 17.79 21.83
CA PRO A 97 -37.74 16.46 21.40
C PRO A 97 -37.58 16.10 19.89
N MET A 98 -37.87 14.82 19.61
CA MET A 98 -38.54 14.27 18.40
C MET A 98 -37.92 14.42 17.00
N ALA A 99 -37.58 13.28 16.37
CA ALA A 99 -38.29 12.71 15.19
C ALA A 99 -37.56 11.44 14.67
N PRO A 100 -38.26 10.52 13.96
CA PRO A 100 -38.09 9.09 14.20
C PRO A 100 -37.52 8.25 13.03
N MET A 101 -37.25 6.99 13.38
CA MET A 101 -37.47 5.76 12.61
C MET A 101 -36.58 5.44 11.39
N ALA A 102 -35.70 4.46 11.63
CA ALA A 102 -35.58 3.21 10.87
C ALA A 102 -36.00 3.20 9.40
N ARG A 103 -35.04 2.91 8.51
CA ARG A 103 -35.32 2.04 7.37
C ARG A 103 -34.20 1.06 7.11
N ALA A 104 -34.60 -0.21 7.08
CA ALA A 104 -33.79 -1.39 6.97
C ALA A 104 -33.23 -1.59 5.55
N ALA A 105 -32.05 -2.23 5.55
CA ALA A 105 -31.52 -3.18 4.57
C ALA A 105 -32.30 -3.38 3.27
N HIS A 106 -31.63 -3.18 2.13
CA HIS A 106 -31.88 -3.95 0.91
C HIS A 106 -30.55 -4.20 0.19
N SER A 107 -30.09 -5.46 0.25
CA SER A 107 -29.15 -6.03 -0.72
C SER A 107 -29.94 -6.51 -1.94
N PRO A 108 -29.51 -6.27 -3.18
CA PRO A 108 -30.16 -6.82 -4.36
C PRO A 108 -29.61 -8.22 -4.68
N LEU A 109 -30.48 -9.24 -4.60
CA LEU A 109 -30.27 -10.56 -5.21
C LEU A 109 -31.15 -10.66 -6.47
N LEU A 110 -30.51 -11.03 -7.58
CA LEU A 110 -31.08 -11.30 -8.89
C LEU A 110 -31.97 -12.55 -8.87
N PRO A 111 -33.00 -12.60 -9.73
CA PRO A 111 -33.36 -13.88 -10.37
C PRO A 111 -33.36 -13.81 -11.90
N THR A 112 -32.67 -14.79 -12.47
CA THR A 112 -32.70 -15.21 -13.88
C THR A 112 -34.03 -15.89 -14.21
N THR A 113 -34.67 -15.51 -15.33
CA THR A 113 -35.77 -16.28 -15.93
C THR A 113 -35.55 -16.41 -17.44
N PHE A 114 -35.35 -17.65 -17.88
CA PHE A 114 -35.58 -18.12 -19.26
C PHE A 114 -37.07 -18.47 -19.41
N PRO A 115 -37.64 -18.42 -20.63
CA PRO A 115 -38.19 -19.68 -21.16
C PRO A 115 -38.00 -19.87 -22.67
N ALA A 116 -38.09 -21.15 -23.04
CA ALA A 116 -38.08 -21.71 -24.38
C ALA A 116 -39.40 -21.51 -25.13
N ARG A 117 -39.32 -21.42 -26.46
CA ARG A 117 -40.09 -22.23 -27.41
C ARG A 117 -39.48 -22.16 -28.80
#